data_AF-A0A7V4QG16-F1
#
_entry.id   AF-A0A7V4QG16-F1
#
_cell.length_a   1.000
_cell.length_b   1.000
_cell.length_c   1.000
_cell.angle_alpha   90.00
_cell.angle_beta   90.00
_cell.angle_gamma   90.00
#
_symmetry.space_group_name_H-M   'P 1'
#
loop_
_entity.id
_entity.type
_entity.pdbx_description
1 polymer ?
#
loop_
_entity_poly.entity_id
_entity_poly.type
_entity_poly.pdbx_seq_one_letter_code
_entity_poly.pdbx_strand_id
1 'polypeptide(L)'
;MKKRDTWKTRLGVILAVAGSAVGLGNFLRFPVQAVAHGGGAYMIPYFISLFLFGIPLMWIEWTIGRYGGGFGHGTAPGIFHSLWEKNRFIKYFGIIGIFGPLIIFIYYTYIESWTLGYSFFALMGKYTHINSPQEMRSFLAGYQGLVKNQFFSGIGWAYLFFLITFFINILVVYYGVSGGIERLSKIAMPTLFICAIILAIRILSLGTPNPEYPDWNISNGLGFLWNPDFKALTSPKVWLAAAGQIFFTLSVGIGVILTYASYLSKSEDVALSGLTSAVTNEFAEVVLGASIVIPAAFVFFGPIEIKDIAQKGAFDLGFVTMPLALQKISFSRFFSFLWFILLFLAGLTSSVSLAQPAISFLEDEFDIGRKRAVKIFAFITFFLCQPSIFLLSKGVVNDLDFWGGTFCLVLFGTIETILFAWVFGMERAWIEMHHGADINIPRFYKFVIKYITPLILIVILITWIFGKDGRSAIFLRNVPSENRIYILSMRILLIIIFIVLGILVNLAWKRREVKR
;
A
#
# COMPACT_ATOMS: atom_id res chain seq x y z
N MET A 1 10.28 33.14 -5.01
CA MET A 1 10.07 31.73 -4.62
C MET A 1 9.94 30.90 -5.89
N LYS A 2 10.59 29.74 -6.00
CA LYS A 2 10.35 28.83 -7.13
C LYS A 2 8.86 28.44 -7.15
N LYS A 3 8.24 28.41 -8.33
CA LYS A 3 6.85 27.98 -8.48
C LYS A 3 6.77 26.48 -8.19
N ARG A 4 6.06 26.10 -7.11
CA ARG A 4 5.78 24.70 -6.76
C ARG A 4 4.99 24.07 -7.90
N ASP A 5 5.24 22.78 -8.15
CA ASP A 5 4.40 22.01 -9.08
C ASP A 5 2.96 21.96 -8.55
N THR A 6 1.99 21.69 -9.43
CA THR A 6 0.56 21.65 -9.10
C THR A 6 -0.11 20.61 -9.98
N TRP A 7 -1.17 19.99 -9.48
CA TRP A 7 -2.01 19.13 -10.30
C TRP A 7 -2.61 19.93 -11.46
N LYS A 8 -2.66 19.33 -12.66
CA LYS A 8 -3.25 19.99 -13.85
C LYS A 8 -4.75 19.83 -13.90
N THR A 9 -5.26 18.74 -13.32
CA THR A 9 -6.68 18.43 -13.33
C THR A 9 -7.10 17.75 -12.04
N ARG A 10 -8.35 17.96 -11.64
CA ARG A 10 -8.96 17.27 -10.50
C ARG A 10 -8.98 15.75 -10.68
N LEU A 11 -9.35 15.27 -11.87
CA LEU A 11 -9.31 13.84 -12.16
C LEU A 11 -7.89 13.27 -11.98
N GLY A 12 -6.87 14.05 -12.34
CA GLY A 12 -5.47 13.69 -12.16
C GLY A 12 -5.09 13.39 -10.72
N VAL A 13 -5.46 14.28 -9.78
CA VAL A 13 -5.17 14.06 -8.35
C VAL A 13 -6.01 12.91 -7.78
N ILE A 14 -7.29 12.81 -8.15
CA ILE A 14 -8.16 11.72 -7.67
C ILE A 14 -7.60 10.36 -8.11
N LEU A 15 -7.20 10.23 -9.38
CA LEU A 15 -6.59 9.00 -9.90
C LEU A 15 -5.20 8.74 -9.32
N ALA A 16 -4.42 9.77 -9.02
CA ALA A 16 -3.11 9.59 -8.38
C ALA A 16 -3.24 9.09 -6.94
N VAL A 17 -4.15 9.68 -6.15
CA VAL A 17 -4.42 9.19 -4.79
C VAL A 17 -5.08 7.82 -4.85
N ALA A 18 -6.03 7.59 -5.75
CA ALA A 18 -6.60 6.26 -5.94
C ALA A 18 -5.54 5.24 -6.37
N GLY A 19 -4.60 5.58 -7.25
CA GLY A 19 -3.50 4.68 -7.64
C GLY A 19 -2.44 4.48 -6.57
N SER A 20 -2.31 5.41 -5.62
CA SER A 20 -1.51 5.17 -4.41
C SER A 20 -2.14 4.17 -3.45
N ALA A 21 -3.46 3.99 -3.51
CA ALA A 21 -4.24 3.07 -2.70
C ALA A 21 -4.43 1.72 -3.41
N VAL A 22 -4.85 1.75 -4.69
CA VAL A 22 -5.04 0.58 -5.56
C VAL A 22 -3.69 -0.01 -5.94
N GLY A 23 -3.23 -0.96 -5.12
CA GLY A 23 -1.94 -1.61 -5.23
C GLY A 23 -2.02 -3.13 -5.19
N LEU A 24 -0.88 -3.75 -4.85
CA LEU A 24 -0.80 -5.18 -4.59
C LEU A 24 -1.67 -5.61 -3.39
N GLY A 25 -2.00 -4.67 -2.49
CA GLY A 25 -2.91 -4.91 -1.36
C GLY A 25 -4.27 -5.43 -1.78
N ASN A 26 -4.89 -4.79 -2.78
CA ASN A 26 -6.23 -5.07 -3.26
C ASN A 26 -6.35 -6.47 -3.87
N PHE A 27 -5.34 -6.87 -4.65
CA PHE A 27 -5.37 -8.11 -5.42
C PHE A 27 -4.69 -9.28 -4.71
N LEU A 28 -3.78 -9.03 -3.76
CA LEU A 28 -3.02 -10.10 -3.08
C LEU A 28 -3.32 -10.17 -1.58
N ARG A 29 -3.26 -9.04 -0.87
CA ARG A 29 -3.39 -9.01 0.60
C ARG A 29 -4.85 -9.20 1.02
N PHE A 30 -5.78 -8.45 0.45
CA PHE A 30 -7.20 -8.52 0.82
C PHE A 30 -7.79 -9.93 0.66
N PRO A 31 -7.61 -10.64 -0.49
CA PRO A 31 -8.16 -11.98 -0.63
C PRO A 31 -7.63 -12.95 0.43
N VAL A 32 -6.33 -12.86 0.78
CA VAL A 32 -5.75 -13.67 1.86
C VAL A 32 -6.38 -13.33 3.21
N GLN A 33 -6.51 -12.05 3.55
CA GLN A 33 -7.10 -11.63 4.82
C GLN A 33 -8.57 -12.08 4.92
N ALA A 34 -9.36 -11.87 3.87
CA ALA A 34 -10.75 -12.30 3.84
C ALA A 34 -10.88 -13.81 4.04
N VAL A 35 -10.13 -14.62 3.29
CA VAL A 35 -10.18 -16.09 3.41
C VAL A 35 -9.71 -16.57 4.78
N ALA A 36 -8.60 -16.04 5.30
CA ALA A 36 -8.02 -16.45 6.57
C ALA A 36 -8.90 -16.11 7.78
N HIS A 37 -9.77 -15.10 7.65
CA HIS A 37 -10.58 -14.56 8.74
C HIS A 37 -12.09 -14.78 8.57
N GLY A 38 -12.48 -15.80 7.81
CA GLY A 38 -13.87 -16.29 7.76
C GLY A 38 -14.71 -15.75 6.60
N GLY A 39 -14.08 -15.34 5.50
CA GLY A 39 -14.74 -14.95 4.26
C GLY A 39 -15.71 -13.80 4.49
N GLY A 40 -17.01 -14.03 4.25
CA GLY A 40 -18.06 -13.02 4.46
C GLY A 40 -18.11 -12.41 5.85
N ALA A 41 -17.66 -13.12 6.90
CA ALA A 41 -17.65 -12.54 8.25
C ALA A 41 -16.62 -11.41 8.39
N TYR A 42 -15.50 -11.50 7.67
CA TYR A 42 -14.44 -10.50 7.66
C TYR A 42 -14.92 -9.17 7.07
N MET A 43 -15.86 -9.21 6.12
CA MET A 43 -16.42 -8.01 5.46
C MET A 43 -17.08 -7.05 6.45
N ILE A 44 -17.67 -7.55 7.55
CA ILE A 44 -18.37 -6.71 8.53
C ILE A 44 -17.37 -5.82 9.30
N PRO A 45 -16.35 -6.35 10.00
CA PRO A 45 -15.31 -5.52 10.62
C PRO A 45 -14.56 -4.65 9.61
N TYR A 46 -14.40 -5.11 8.37
CA TYR A 46 -13.74 -4.36 7.29
C TYR A 46 -14.52 -3.08 6.95
N PHE A 47 -15.82 -3.17 6.65
CA PHE A 47 -16.63 -1.98 6.36
C PHE A 47 -16.82 -1.08 7.59
N ILE A 48 -16.95 -1.65 8.78
CA ILE A 48 -16.99 -0.86 10.02
C ILE A 48 -15.69 -0.05 10.17
N SER A 49 -14.53 -0.67 9.94
CA SER A 49 -13.22 0.00 9.98
C SER A 49 -13.12 1.10 8.93
N LEU A 50 -13.59 0.83 7.69
CA LEU A 50 -13.66 1.82 6.61
C LEU A 50 -14.46 3.06 7.03
N PHE A 51 -15.66 2.89 7.59
CA PHE A 51 -16.52 4.01 7.97
C PHE A 51 -16.05 4.73 9.24
N LEU A 52 -15.47 4.03 10.22
CA LEU A 52 -15.11 4.62 11.51
C LEU A 52 -13.74 5.28 11.54
N PHE A 53 -12.80 4.86 10.68
CA PHE A 53 -11.49 5.51 10.60
C PHE A 53 -10.89 5.59 9.19
N GLY A 54 -11.19 4.70 8.25
CA GLY A 54 -10.63 4.76 6.89
C GLY A 54 -11.00 6.05 6.15
N ILE A 55 -12.30 6.29 5.95
CA ILE A 55 -12.83 7.51 5.34
C ILE A 55 -12.49 8.76 6.17
N PRO A 56 -12.66 8.77 7.51
CA PRO A 56 -12.18 9.86 8.36
C PRO A 56 -10.71 10.24 8.14
N LEU A 57 -9.79 9.27 8.16
CA LEU A 57 -8.36 9.51 7.92
C LEU A 57 -8.09 10.06 6.53
N MET A 58 -8.79 9.55 5.51
CA MET A 58 -8.69 10.09 4.14
C MET A 58 -9.00 11.60 4.14
N TRP A 59 -10.12 12.03 4.74
CA TRP A 59 -10.43 13.46 4.82
C TRP A 59 -9.42 14.26 5.66
N ILE A 60 -8.93 13.69 6.76
CA ILE A 60 -7.89 14.31 7.58
C ILE A 60 -6.65 14.59 6.74
N GLU A 61 -6.10 13.57 6.07
CA GLU A 61 -4.85 13.67 5.29
C GLU A 61 -4.97 14.65 4.12
N TRP A 62 -6.07 14.60 3.36
CA TRP A 62 -6.30 15.57 2.29
C TRP A 62 -6.37 17.00 2.82
N THR A 63 -7.06 17.20 3.94
CA THR A 63 -7.23 18.53 4.54
C THR A 63 -5.91 19.09 5.07
N ILE A 64 -5.15 18.31 5.86
CA ILE A 64 -3.87 18.77 6.41
C ILE A 64 -2.81 18.92 5.33
N GLY A 65 -2.82 18.06 4.32
CA GLY A 65 -1.95 18.14 3.16
C GLY A 65 -2.13 19.46 2.44
N ARG A 66 -3.37 19.77 2.02
CA ARG A 66 -3.71 21.04 1.35
C ARG A 66 -3.39 22.25 2.23
N TYR A 67 -3.71 22.18 3.53
CA TYR A 67 -3.40 23.24 4.49
C TYR A 67 -1.90 23.53 4.55
N GLY A 68 -1.07 22.50 4.76
CA GLY A 68 0.38 22.65 4.82
C GLY A 68 1.02 23.06 3.49
N GLY A 69 0.45 22.61 2.37
CA GLY A 69 0.82 23.06 1.02
C GLY A 69 0.71 24.58 0.85
N GLY A 70 -0.30 25.20 1.49
CA GLY A 70 -0.47 26.65 1.55
C GLY A 70 0.69 27.41 2.23
N PHE A 71 1.46 26.73 3.10
CA PHE A 71 2.68 27.24 3.73
C PHE A 71 3.97 26.80 3.02
N GLY A 72 3.84 26.13 1.87
CA GLY A 72 4.97 25.57 1.13
C GLY A 72 5.57 24.32 1.76
N HIS A 73 4.79 23.55 2.53
CA HIS A 73 5.23 22.30 3.14
C HIS A 73 4.48 21.12 2.56
N GLY A 74 5.21 20.19 1.94
CA GLY A 74 4.67 18.98 1.34
C GLY A 74 4.82 17.73 2.17
N THR A 75 5.41 17.82 3.35
CA THR A 75 5.72 16.63 4.15
C THR A 75 5.36 16.86 5.59
N ALA A 76 5.03 15.77 6.28
CA ALA A 76 4.51 15.80 7.63
C ALA A 76 5.35 16.62 8.64
N PRO A 77 6.71 16.66 8.60
CA PRO A 77 7.46 17.54 9.50
C PRO A 77 7.08 19.01 9.38
N GLY A 78 6.96 19.51 8.14
CA GLY A 78 6.55 20.89 7.85
C GLY A 78 5.08 21.12 8.15
N ILE A 79 4.21 20.21 7.69
CA ILE A 79 2.76 20.33 7.88
C ILE A 79 2.39 20.32 9.36
N PHE A 80 2.96 19.40 10.14
CA PHE A 80 2.67 19.31 11.58
C PHE A 80 3.16 20.54 12.34
N HIS A 81 4.27 21.15 11.90
CA HIS A 81 4.71 22.43 12.44
C HIS A 81 3.72 23.55 12.13
N SER A 82 3.13 23.62 10.92
CA SER A 82 2.08 24.58 10.59
C SER A 82 0.80 24.37 11.41
N LEU A 83 0.46 23.13 11.77
CA LEU A 83 -0.69 22.84 12.63
C LEU A 83 -0.47 23.24 14.10
N TRP A 84 0.77 23.16 14.58
CA TRP A 84 1.13 23.49 15.97
C TRP A 84 2.45 24.27 16.08
N GLU A 85 2.44 25.50 15.57
CA GLU A 85 3.64 26.35 15.47
C GLU A 85 4.32 26.59 16.83
N LYS A 86 3.52 26.65 17.90
CA LYS A 86 3.99 26.86 19.27
C LYS A 86 4.89 25.73 19.79
N ASN A 87 4.81 24.53 19.22
CA ASN A 87 5.59 23.38 19.66
C ASN A 87 6.81 23.14 18.75
N ARG A 88 8.01 23.42 19.28
CA ARG A 88 9.27 23.22 18.56
C ARG A 88 9.59 21.75 18.21
N PHE A 89 8.99 20.78 18.90
CA PHE A 89 9.27 19.36 18.74
C PHE A 89 8.31 18.65 17.78
N ILE A 90 7.17 19.27 17.43
CA ILE A 90 6.13 18.57 16.69
C ILE A 90 6.58 18.07 15.31
N LYS A 91 7.51 18.80 14.67
CA LYS A 91 8.14 18.40 13.40
C LYS A 91 8.80 17.02 13.43
N TYR A 92 9.30 16.57 14.58
CA TYR A 92 9.96 15.28 14.71
C TYR A 92 8.95 14.11 14.67
N PHE A 93 7.71 14.33 15.11
CA PHE A 93 6.64 13.34 14.96
C PHE A 93 6.28 13.12 13.48
N GLY A 94 6.47 14.16 12.65
CA GLY A 94 6.27 14.09 11.20
C GLY A 94 7.31 13.25 10.46
N ILE A 95 8.43 12.85 11.08
CA ILE A 95 9.46 12.03 10.42
C ILE A 95 8.88 10.72 9.90
N ILE A 96 7.90 10.16 10.61
CA ILE A 96 7.25 8.90 10.24
C ILE A 96 6.59 9.01 8.86
N GLY A 97 6.05 10.18 8.50
CA GLY A 97 5.45 10.44 7.18
C GLY A 97 6.46 10.54 6.01
N ILE A 98 7.76 10.41 6.29
CA ILE A 98 8.82 10.25 5.27
C ILE A 98 9.47 8.87 5.41
N PHE A 99 9.70 8.45 6.65
CA PHE A 99 10.33 7.17 6.99
C PHE A 99 9.48 5.96 6.57
N GLY A 100 8.18 5.97 6.87
CA GLY A 100 7.24 4.90 6.51
C GLY A 100 7.22 4.63 5.00
N PRO A 101 6.90 5.63 4.15
CA PRO A 101 6.86 5.46 2.70
C PRO A 101 8.20 5.00 2.14
N LEU A 102 9.31 5.51 2.66
CA LEU A 102 10.66 5.13 2.25
C LEU A 102 10.93 3.64 2.53
N ILE A 103 10.54 3.12 3.70
CA ILE A 103 10.67 1.69 4.02
C ILE A 103 9.82 0.85 3.08
N ILE A 104 8.57 1.24 2.84
CA ILE A 104 7.70 0.48 1.93
C ILE A 104 8.30 0.45 0.54
N PHE A 105 8.74 1.60 0.01
CA PHE A 105 9.39 1.68 -1.29
C PHE A 105 10.55 0.68 -1.45
N ILE A 106 11.38 0.51 -0.41
CA ILE A 106 12.57 -0.35 -0.40
C ILE A 106 12.28 -1.82 -0.71
N TYR A 107 11.21 -2.41 -0.16
CA TYR A 107 10.86 -3.81 -0.43
C TYR A 107 9.78 -3.94 -1.50
N TYR A 108 8.85 -2.99 -1.57
CA TYR A 108 7.71 -3.03 -2.47
C TYR A 108 8.13 -2.93 -3.93
N THR A 109 9.15 -2.12 -4.25
CA THR A 109 9.69 -2.01 -5.62
C THR A 109 10.26 -3.34 -6.12
N TYR A 110 10.81 -4.18 -5.21
CA TYR A 110 11.30 -5.50 -5.60
C TYR A 110 10.13 -6.46 -5.89
N ILE A 111 9.09 -6.48 -5.06
CA ILE A 111 7.90 -7.31 -5.29
C ILE A 111 7.17 -6.87 -6.57
N GLU A 112 7.03 -5.56 -6.79
CA GLU A 112 6.51 -4.99 -8.05
C GLU A 112 7.30 -5.51 -9.26
N SER A 113 8.62 -5.61 -9.16
CA SER A 113 9.43 -6.13 -10.26
C SER A 113 9.16 -7.60 -10.59
N TRP A 114 8.71 -8.38 -9.60
CA TRP A 114 8.33 -9.77 -9.83
C TRP A 114 7.12 -9.87 -10.74
N THR A 115 6.15 -8.97 -10.60
CA THR A 115 4.95 -8.98 -11.43
C THR A 115 5.28 -8.63 -12.87
N LEU A 116 6.21 -7.67 -13.10
CA LEU A 116 6.72 -7.40 -14.44
C LEU A 116 7.41 -8.64 -15.04
N GLY A 117 8.29 -9.30 -14.29
CA GLY A 117 8.96 -10.51 -14.77
C GLY A 117 7.99 -11.66 -15.06
N TYR A 118 7.00 -11.88 -14.19
CA TYR A 118 5.98 -12.89 -14.39
C TYR A 118 5.05 -12.59 -15.56
N SER A 119 4.74 -11.32 -15.84
CA SER A 119 3.98 -10.91 -17.04
C SER A 119 4.75 -11.28 -18.31
N PHE A 120 6.06 -11.04 -18.32
CA PHE A 120 6.92 -11.42 -19.44
C PHE A 120 6.95 -12.94 -19.63
N PHE A 121 7.16 -13.70 -18.55
CA PHE A 121 7.18 -15.17 -18.63
C PHE A 121 5.81 -15.79 -18.93
N ALA A 122 4.71 -15.11 -18.60
CA ALA A 122 3.36 -15.49 -19.01
C ALA A 122 3.23 -15.51 -20.54
N LEU A 123 3.66 -14.41 -21.19
CA LEU A 123 3.62 -14.26 -22.65
C LEU A 123 4.53 -15.28 -23.34
N MET A 124 5.73 -15.48 -22.79
CA MET A 124 6.69 -16.48 -23.31
C MET A 124 6.23 -17.92 -23.08
N GLY A 125 5.21 -18.15 -22.25
CA GLY A 125 4.73 -19.48 -21.90
C GLY A 125 5.72 -20.30 -21.05
N LYS A 126 6.61 -19.65 -20.29
CA LYS A 126 7.71 -20.35 -19.61
C LYS A 126 7.24 -21.29 -18.51
N TYR A 127 6.12 -20.99 -17.86
CA TYR A 127 5.54 -21.79 -16.78
C TYR A 127 4.21 -22.47 -17.17
N THR A 128 3.81 -22.47 -18.45
CA THR A 128 2.48 -22.97 -18.87
C THR A 128 2.32 -24.49 -18.84
N HIS A 129 3.39 -25.23 -18.53
CA HIS A 129 3.39 -26.68 -18.38
C HIS A 129 3.39 -27.10 -16.90
N ILE A 130 3.44 -26.14 -15.97
CA ILE A 130 3.48 -26.40 -14.54
C ILE A 130 2.06 -26.63 -14.04
N ASN A 131 1.79 -27.85 -13.59
CA ASN A 131 0.47 -28.27 -13.12
C ASN A 131 0.40 -28.51 -11.61
N SER A 132 1.54 -28.47 -10.90
CA SER A 132 1.61 -28.72 -9.46
C SER A 132 1.95 -27.45 -8.65
N PRO A 133 1.33 -27.25 -7.48
CA PRO A 133 1.70 -26.17 -6.55
C PRO A 133 3.18 -26.16 -6.14
N GLN A 134 3.80 -27.35 -6.02
CA GLN A 134 5.19 -27.52 -5.62
C GLN A 134 6.14 -27.02 -6.72
N GLU A 135 5.90 -27.38 -7.97
CA GLU A 135 6.70 -26.89 -9.10
C GLU A 135 6.53 -25.38 -9.31
N MET A 136 5.32 -24.84 -9.14
CA MET A 136 5.10 -23.40 -9.28
C MET A 136 5.77 -22.61 -8.14
N ARG A 137 5.80 -23.16 -6.91
CA ARG A 137 6.64 -22.62 -5.82
C ARG A 137 8.13 -22.69 -6.16
N SER A 138 8.58 -23.78 -6.77
CA SER A 138 9.97 -23.88 -7.25
C SER A 138 10.26 -22.85 -8.34
N PHE A 139 9.32 -22.60 -9.25
CA PHE A 139 9.44 -21.54 -10.26
C PHE A 139 9.63 -20.16 -9.61
N LEU A 140 8.81 -19.83 -8.60
CA LEU A 140 8.93 -18.57 -7.83
C LEU A 140 10.28 -18.47 -7.11
N ALA A 141 10.64 -19.50 -6.35
CA ALA A 141 11.91 -19.52 -5.62
C ALA A 141 13.11 -19.44 -6.57
N GLY A 142 13.02 -20.07 -7.75
CA GLY A 142 14.04 -20.01 -8.79
C GLY A 142 14.14 -18.61 -9.42
N TYR A 143 13.00 -17.99 -9.72
CA TYR A 143 12.94 -16.61 -10.21
C TYR A 143 13.59 -15.64 -9.22
N GLN A 144 13.26 -15.77 -7.94
CA GLN A 144 13.83 -15.00 -6.82
C GLN A 144 15.32 -15.31 -6.57
N GLY A 145 15.90 -16.32 -7.22
CA GLY A 145 17.28 -16.74 -7.02
C GLY A 145 17.54 -17.45 -5.69
N LEU A 146 16.50 -17.91 -5.00
CA LEU A 146 16.59 -18.68 -3.76
C LEU A 146 17.03 -20.12 -4.01
N VAL A 147 16.69 -20.66 -5.18
CA VAL A 147 17.11 -22.00 -5.63
C VAL A 147 17.58 -21.91 -7.08
N LYS A 148 18.44 -22.86 -7.48
CA LYS A 148 18.75 -23.09 -8.90
C LYS A 148 17.91 -24.28 -9.37
N ASN A 149 17.24 -24.13 -10.50
CA ASN A 149 16.38 -25.17 -11.06
C ASN A 149 16.36 -25.12 -12.59
N GLN A 150 15.55 -25.97 -13.22
CA GLN A 150 15.40 -26.04 -14.67
C GLN A 150 14.94 -24.74 -15.34
N PHE A 151 14.29 -23.84 -14.59
CA PHE A 151 13.78 -22.58 -15.12
C PHE A 151 14.80 -21.45 -15.03
N PHE A 152 15.58 -21.43 -13.94
CA PHE A 152 16.46 -20.32 -13.59
C PHE A 152 17.77 -20.81 -12.97
N SER A 153 18.89 -20.29 -13.49
CA SER A 153 20.26 -20.59 -13.02
C SER A 153 20.71 -19.69 -11.86
N GLY A 154 19.92 -18.67 -11.51
CA GLY A 154 20.19 -17.72 -10.42
C GLY A 154 19.31 -16.46 -10.52
N ILE A 155 19.63 -15.45 -9.70
CA ILE A 155 18.83 -14.23 -9.53
C ILE A 155 18.82 -13.26 -10.74
N GLY A 156 19.59 -13.54 -11.79
CA GLY A 156 19.84 -12.60 -12.90
C GLY A 156 18.58 -12.02 -13.53
N TRP A 157 17.53 -12.84 -13.74
CA TRP A 157 16.25 -12.37 -14.27
C TRP A 157 15.48 -11.48 -13.28
N ALA A 158 15.35 -11.87 -12.01
CA ALA A 158 14.70 -11.01 -11.02
C ALA A 158 15.45 -9.69 -10.83
N TYR A 159 16.78 -9.70 -10.83
CA TYR A 159 17.57 -8.47 -10.72
C TYR A 159 17.42 -7.58 -11.97
N LEU A 160 17.38 -8.17 -13.17
CA LEU A 160 17.11 -7.41 -14.40
C LEU A 160 15.74 -6.71 -14.35
N PHE A 161 14.68 -7.43 -13.99
CA PHE A 161 13.35 -6.83 -13.89
C PHE A 161 13.26 -5.80 -12.75
N PHE A 162 14.01 -5.98 -11.66
CA PHE A 162 14.18 -4.95 -10.63
C PHE A 162 14.81 -3.68 -11.20
N LEU A 163 15.91 -3.78 -11.96
CA LEU A 163 16.56 -2.62 -12.57
C LEU A 163 15.62 -1.85 -13.50
N ILE A 164 14.85 -2.58 -14.33
CA ILE A 164 13.85 -1.99 -15.23
C ILE A 164 12.76 -1.27 -14.41
N THR A 165 12.19 -1.95 -13.43
CA THR A 165 11.09 -1.44 -12.59
C THR A 165 11.51 -0.22 -11.78
N PHE A 166 12.69 -0.30 -11.15
CA PHE A 166 13.29 0.81 -10.42
C PHE A 166 13.52 2.00 -11.33
N PHE A 167 14.09 1.79 -12.53
CA PHE A 167 14.30 2.86 -13.49
C PHE A 167 13.00 3.51 -13.95
N ILE A 168 11.94 2.74 -14.22
CA ILE A 168 10.61 3.27 -14.57
C ILE A 168 10.08 4.14 -13.45
N ASN A 169 10.15 3.68 -12.19
CA ASN A 169 9.75 4.46 -11.02
C ASN A 169 10.47 5.80 -10.93
N ILE A 170 11.80 5.78 -11.02
CA ILE A 170 12.64 6.99 -10.98
C ILE A 170 12.32 7.92 -12.15
N LEU A 171 12.07 7.37 -13.34
CA LEU A 171 11.71 8.16 -14.52
C LEU A 171 10.38 8.90 -14.34
N VAL A 172 9.36 8.25 -13.76
CA VAL A 172 8.06 8.89 -13.51
C VAL A 172 8.23 10.05 -12.54
N VAL A 173 8.86 9.85 -11.38
CA VAL A 173 9.03 10.92 -10.40
C VAL A 173 10.00 12.02 -10.87
N TYR A 174 10.93 11.70 -11.79
CA TYR A 174 11.79 12.68 -12.43
C TYR A 174 11.02 13.76 -13.20
N TYR A 175 9.89 13.40 -13.82
CA TYR A 175 9.01 14.34 -14.52
C TYR A 175 8.03 15.08 -13.60
N GLY A 176 8.05 14.80 -12.29
CA GLY A 176 7.28 15.52 -11.28
C GLY A 176 5.82 15.07 -11.15
N VAL A 177 5.05 15.90 -10.43
CA VAL A 177 3.66 15.59 -10.07
C VAL A 177 2.78 15.64 -11.31
N SER A 178 2.76 16.78 -12.01
CA SER A 178 1.92 16.94 -13.21
C SER A 178 2.46 16.24 -14.45
N GLY A 179 3.79 16.29 -14.65
CA GLY A 179 4.45 15.73 -15.83
C GLY A 179 4.71 14.23 -15.77
N GLY A 180 4.68 13.64 -14.57
CA GLY A 180 4.98 12.23 -14.32
C GLY A 180 3.81 11.50 -13.67
N ILE A 181 3.59 11.73 -12.37
CA ILE A 181 2.62 10.98 -11.55
C ILE A 181 1.19 11.10 -12.10
N GLU A 182 0.74 12.31 -12.42
CA GLU A 182 -0.60 12.55 -12.96
C GLU A 182 -0.79 11.85 -14.32
N ARG A 183 0.22 11.92 -15.19
CA ARG A 183 0.17 11.28 -16.52
C ARG A 183 0.16 9.77 -16.41
N LEU A 184 1.02 9.21 -15.55
CA LEU A 184 1.02 7.78 -15.26
C LEU A 184 -0.37 7.36 -14.77
N SER A 185 -0.91 8.04 -13.76
CA SER A 185 -2.19 7.67 -13.14
C SER A 185 -3.37 7.73 -14.12
N LYS A 186 -3.38 8.73 -15.01
CA LYS A 186 -4.39 8.84 -16.09
C LYS A 186 -4.34 7.71 -17.11
N ILE A 187 -3.23 6.98 -17.23
CA ILE A 187 -3.06 5.87 -18.17
C ILE A 187 -3.17 4.54 -17.43
N ALA A 188 -2.40 4.37 -16.36
CA ALA A 188 -2.29 3.15 -15.59
C ALA A 188 -3.61 2.78 -14.90
N MET A 189 -4.32 3.73 -14.29
CA MET A 189 -5.57 3.41 -13.57
C MET A 189 -6.67 2.91 -14.53
N PRO A 190 -7.00 3.58 -15.65
CA PRO A 190 -7.96 3.02 -16.60
C PRO A 190 -7.51 1.67 -17.18
N THR A 191 -6.23 1.52 -17.51
CA THR A 191 -5.68 0.26 -18.04
C THR A 191 -5.83 -0.88 -17.01
N LEU A 192 -5.51 -0.61 -15.75
CA LEU A 192 -5.69 -1.54 -14.63
C LEU A 192 -7.15 -1.97 -14.50
N PHE A 193 -8.09 -1.02 -14.49
CA PHE A 193 -9.52 -1.34 -14.42
C PHE A 193 -10.00 -2.18 -15.61
N ILE A 194 -9.52 -1.88 -16.83
CA ILE A 194 -9.84 -2.68 -18.02
C ILE A 194 -9.32 -4.11 -17.86
N CYS A 195 -8.06 -4.29 -17.45
CA CYS A 195 -7.50 -5.62 -17.20
C CYS A 195 -8.30 -6.38 -16.12
N ALA A 196 -8.65 -5.70 -15.03
CA ALA A 196 -9.41 -6.27 -13.92
C ALA A 196 -10.81 -6.70 -14.34
N ILE A 197 -11.52 -5.87 -15.11
CA ILE A 197 -12.87 -6.18 -15.59
C ILE A 197 -12.84 -7.37 -16.55
N ILE A 198 -11.87 -7.44 -17.48
CA ILE A 198 -11.71 -8.58 -18.38
C ILE A 198 -11.47 -9.87 -17.59
N LEU A 199 -10.60 -9.84 -16.57
CA LEU A 199 -10.35 -10.98 -15.70
C LEU A 199 -11.59 -11.36 -14.89
N ALA A 200 -12.30 -10.38 -14.33
CA ALA A 200 -13.52 -10.62 -13.57
C ALA A 200 -14.59 -11.28 -14.44
N ILE A 201 -14.86 -10.76 -15.63
CA ILE A 201 -15.81 -11.38 -16.57
C ILE A 201 -15.38 -12.82 -16.90
N ARG A 202 -14.08 -13.04 -17.15
CA ARG A 202 -13.59 -14.38 -17.47
C ARG A 202 -13.76 -15.36 -16.31
N ILE A 203 -13.42 -14.97 -15.09
CA ILE A 203 -13.55 -15.83 -13.91
C ILE A 203 -15.01 -16.08 -13.59
N LEU A 204 -15.84 -15.04 -13.58
CA LEU A 204 -17.25 -15.15 -13.21
C LEU A 204 -18.08 -15.97 -14.23
N SER A 205 -17.60 -16.09 -15.47
CA SER A 205 -18.23 -16.92 -16.51
C SER A 205 -17.82 -18.40 -16.47
N LEU A 206 -16.95 -18.83 -15.54
CA LEU A 206 -16.47 -20.22 -15.49
C LEU A 206 -17.53 -21.25 -15.06
N GLY A 207 -18.61 -20.82 -14.40
CA GLY A 207 -19.68 -21.71 -13.94
C GLY A 207 -19.15 -22.78 -12.98
N THR A 208 -19.18 -24.04 -13.43
CA THR A 208 -18.68 -25.22 -12.71
C THR A 208 -17.63 -25.95 -13.57
N PRO A 209 -16.35 -25.55 -13.55
CA PRO A 209 -15.28 -26.13 -14.35
C PRO A 209 -15.01 -27.62 -14.10
N ASN A 210 -15.30 -28.13 -12.90
CA ASN A 210 -15.15 -29.55 -12.60
C ASN A 210 -16.53 -30.18 -12.26
N PRO A 211 -17.13 -30.95 -13.18
CA PRO A 211 -18.43 -31.62 -12.94
C PRO A 211 -18.44 -32.60 -11.77
N GLU A 212 -17.28 -33.13 -11.35
CA GLU A 212 -17.18 -34.03 -10.18
C GLU A 212 -17.45 -33.32 -8.85
N TYR A 213 -17.27 -31.99 -8.81
CA TYR A 213 -17.51 -31.17 -7.64
C TYR A 213 -18.51 -30.06 -7.97
N PRO A 214 -19.82 -30.36 -8.05
CA PRO A 214 -20.84 -29.40 -8.45
C PRO A 214 -20.91 -28.16 -7.54
N ASP A 215 -20.51 -28.31 -6.28
CA ASP A 215 -20.45 -27.21 -5.31
C ASP A 215 -19.26 -26.28 -5.52
N TRP A 216 -18.25 -26.67 -6.30
CA TRP A 216 -17.07 -25.84 -6.64
C TRP A 216 -17.40 -24.96 -7.84
N ASN A 217 -18.40 -24.10 -7.64
CA ASN A 217 -18.92 -23.19 -8.66
C ASN A 217 -18.74 -21.73 -8.23
N ILE A 218 -18.84 -20.82 -9.20
CA ILE A 218 -18.65 -19.38 -8.99
C ILE A 218 -19.64 -18.79 -7.96
N SER A 219 -20.88 -19.26 -7.93
CA SER A 219 -21.88 -18.76 -6.99
C SER A 219 -21.49 -19.07 -5.55
N ASN A 220 -21.04 -20.30 -5.28
CA ASN A 220 -20.53 -20.69 -3.97
C ASN A 220 -19.20 -19.99 -3.61
N GLY A 221 -18.33 -19.74 -4.59
CA GLY A 221 -17.11 -18.95 -4.37
C GLY A 221 -17.39 -17.49 -3.97
N LEU A 222 -18.40 -16.86 -4.60
CA LEU A 222 -18.91 -15.56 -4.16
C LEU A 222 -19.63 -15.65 -2.82
N GLY A 223 -20.40 -16.73 -2.59
CA GLY A 223 -21.04 -17.01 -1.31
C GLY A 223 -20.03 -17.12 -0.17
N PHE A 224 -18.86 -17.72 -0.41
CA PHE A 224 -17.76 -17.76 0.56
C PHE A 224 -17.26 -16.36 0.94
N LEU A 225 -17.20 -15.44 -0.04
CA LEU A 225 -16.79 -14.04 0.19
C LEU A 225 -17.89 -13.19 0.84
N TRP A 226 -19.17 -13.46 0.59
CA TRP A 226 -20.26 -12.55 0.96
C TRP A 226 -21.21 -13.06 2.05
N ASN A 227 -21.26 -14.36 2.31
CA ASN A 227 -22.13 -14.93 3.34
C ASN A 227 -21.38 -14.98 4.68
N PRO A 228 -21.81 -14.21 5.71
CA PRO A 228 -21.10 -14.13 6.96
C PRO A 228 -21.36 -15.34 7.87
N ASP A 229 -20.29 -15.95 8.38
CA ASP A 229 -20.34 -16.75 9.60
C ASP A 229 -20.14 -15.86 10.83
N PHE A 230 -21.24 -15.48 11.46
CA PHE A 230 -21.23 -14.59 12.63
C PHE A 230 -20.39 -15.12 13.80
N LYS A 231 -20.09 -16.42 13.86
CA LYS A 231 -19.19 -16.97 14.89
C LYS A 231 -17.78 -16.41 14.79
N ALA A 232 -17.31 -16.06 13.59
CA ALA A 232 -15.98 -15.48 13.41
C ALA A 232 -15.88 -14.06 14.04
N LEU A 233 -16.99 -13.34 14.18
CA LEU A 233 -17.01 -11.98 14.74
C LEU A 233 -16.64 -11.93 16.23
N THR A 234 -16.75 -13.04 16.95
CA THR A 234 -16.34 -13.12 18.36
C THR A 234 -14.83 -13.11 18.54
N SER A 235 -14.06 -13.30 17.46
CA SER A 235 -12.60 -13.32 17.49
C SER A 235 -12.02 -11.90 17.32
N PRO A 236 -11.28 -11.37 18.31
CA PRO A 236 -10.62 -10.08 18.19
C PRO A 236 -9.61 -10.01 17.02
N LYS A 237 -9.09 -11.16 16.59
CA LYS A 237 -8.14 -11.24 15.46
C LYS A 237 -8.78 -10.80 14.15
N VAL A 238 -10.07 -11.10 13.93
CA VAL A 238 -10.78 -10.70 12.71
C VAL A 238 -10.88 -9.17 12.63
N TRP A 239 -11.17 -8.52 13.76
CA TRP A 239 -11.24 -7.06 13.85
C TRP A 239 -9.88 -6.39 13.64
N LEU A 240 -8.82 -6.92 14.25
CA LEU A 240 -7.46 -6.39 14.07
C LEU A 240 -6.97 -6.55 12.63
N ALA A 241 -7.24 -7.70 12.01
CA ALA A 241 -6.88 -7.97 10.61
C ALA A 241 -7.63 -7.01 9.66
N ALA A 242 -8.94 -6.87 9.84
CA ALA A 242 -9.76 -5.96 9.05
C ALA A 242 -9.32 -4.50 9.20
N ALA A 243 -9.03 -4.06 10.43
CA ALA A 243 -8.55 -2.72 10.65
C ALA A 243 -7.17 -2.48 10.01
N GLY A 244 -6.24 -3.43 10.19
CA GLY A 244 -4.91 -3.37 9.56
C GLY A 244 -4.96 -3.43 8.03
N GLN A 245 -6.01 -4.01 7.44
CA GLN A 245 -6.23 -3.96 6.00
C GLN A 245 -6.68 -2.58 5.54
N ILE A 246 -7.60 -1.91 6.24
CA ILE A 246 -8.06 -0.56 5.87
C ILE A 246 -6.93 0.47 5.82
N PHE A 247 -6.00 0.43 6.78
CA PHE A 247 -4.82 1.29 6.73
C PHE A 247 -3.97 1.06 5.49
N PHE A 248 -3.69 -0.22 5.21
CA PHE A 248 -2.81 -0.60 4.12
C PHE A 248 -3.43 -0.30 2.75
N THR A 249 -4.70 -0.66 2.56
CA THR A 249 -5.37 -0.52 1.26
C THR A 249 -5.64 0.93 0.89
N LEU A 250 -6.02 1.78 1.84
CA LEU A 250 -6.26 3.19 1.54
C LEU A 250 -4.97 4.02 1.50
N SER A 251 -3.82 3.45 1.84
CA SER A 251 -2.55 4.17 2.00
C SER A 251 -2.65 5.36 2.98
N VAL A 252 -3.56 5.25 3.97
CA VAL A 252 -3.75 6.25 5.03
C VAL A 252 -2.81 5.97 6.19
N GLY A 253 -2.38 7.03 6.87
CA GLY A 253 -1.45 6.95 7.97
C GLY A 253 0.00 6.81 7.53
N ILE A 254 0.38 7.20 6.31
CA ILE A 254 1.79 7.12 5.88
C ILE A 254 2.38 8.40 5.31
N GLY A 255 1.57 9.45 5.14
CA GLY A 255 2.02 10.75 4.65
C GLY A 255 2.09 10.87 3.13
N VAL A 256 1.73 9.83 2.38
CA VAL A 256 1.63 9.89 0.90
C VAL A 256 0.47 10.78 0.48
N ILE A 257 -0.73 10.57 1.03
CA ILE A 257 -1.92 11.37 0.70
C ILE A 257 -1.70 12.81 1.14
N LEU A 258 -1.20 13.02 2.35
CA LEU A 258 -0.76 14.32 2.86
C LEU A 258 0.19 15.03 1.88
N THR A 259 1.18 14.31 1.33
CA THR A 259 2.12 14.86 0.35
C THR A 259 1.42 15.22 -0.96
N TYR A 260 0.57 14.35 -1.48
CA TYR A 260 -0.17 14.59 -2.73
C TYR A 260 -1.13 15.78 -2.62
N ALA A 261 -1.85 15.88 -1.51
CA ALA A 261 -2.78 16.97 -1.25
C ALA A 261 -2.07 18.32 -1.03
N SER A 262 -0.79 18.33 -0.65
CA SER A 262 0.01 19.57 -0.55
C SER A 262 0.25 20.32 -1.86
N TYR A 263 -0.04 19.67 -3.00
CA TYR A 263 0.04 20.28 -4.33
C TYR A 263 -1.29 20.89 -4.79
N LEU A 264 -2.33 20.84 -3.94
CA LEU A 264 -3.61 21.49 -4.18
C LEU A 264 -3.57 22.96 -3.73
N SER A 265 -4.33 23.78 -4.44
CA SER A 265 -4.68 25.14 -4.03
C SER A 265 -5.77 25.11 -2.97
N LYS A 266 -5.86 26.19 -2.16
CA LYS A 266 -6.80 26.29 -1.04
C LYS A 266 -8.28 26.17 -1.47
N SER A 267 -8.62 26.53 -2.70
CA SER A 267 -9.99 26.48 -3.24
C SER A 267 -10.38 25.11 -3.79
N GLU A 268 -9.46 24.17 -3.96
CA GLU A 268 -9.75 22.85 -4.52
C GLU A 268 -10.38 21.93 -3.47
N ASP A 269 -11.43 21.21 -3.87
CA ASP A 269 -12.17 20.28 -3.02
C ASP A 269 -11.31 19.10 -2.53
N VAL A 270 -11.36 18.88 -1.21
CA VAL A 270 -10.75 17.74 -0.53
C VAL A 270 -11.77 16.70 -0.06
N ALA A 271 -13.04 17.09 0.07
CA ALA A 271 -14.08 16.24 0.65
C ALA A 271 -14.58 15.21 -0.35
N LEU A 272 -15.07 15.66 -1.52
CA LEU A 272 -15.55 14.76 -2.56
C LEU A 272 -14.38 14.04 -3.24
N SER A 273 -13.26 14.73 -3.48
CA SER A 273 -12.06 14.15 -4.08
C SER A 273 -11.50 13.03 -3.20
N GLY A 274 -11.35 13.25 -1.89
CA GLY A 274 -10.90 12.23 -0.95
C GLY A 274 -11.85 11.04 -0.86
N LEU A 275 -13.16 11.29 -0.77
CA LEU A 275 -14.16 10.22 -0.76
C LEU A 275 -14.14 9.41 -2.08
N THR A 276 -14.02 10.08 -3.22
CA THR A 276 -13.96 9.43 -4.54
C THR A 276 -12.74 8.53 -4.66
N SER A 277 -11.56 8.99 -4.19
CA SER A 277 -10.36 8.17 -4.18
C SER A 277 -10.51 6.94 -3.28
N ALA A 278 -11.09 7.09 -2.08
CA ALA A 278 -11.38 5.96 -1.20
C ALA A 278 -12.37 4.97 -1.85
N VAL A 279 -13.49 5.43 -2.38
CA VAL A 279 -14.48 4.57 -3.06
C VAL A 279 -13.88 3.86 -4.28
N THR A 280 -13.03 4.55 -5.05
CA THR A 280 -12.31 3.95 -6.19
C THR A 280 -11.41 2.81 -5.73
N ASN A 281 -10.72 2.97 -4.58
CA ASN A 281 -9.93 1.91 -3.97
C ASN A 281 -10.80 0.72 -3.54
N GLU A 282 -11.88 0.97 -2.81
CA GLU A 282 -12.78 -0.07 -2.31
C GLU A 282 -13.44 -0.87 -3.45
N PHE A 283 -13.77 -0.18 -4.55
CA PHE A 283 -14.26 -0.86 -5.76
C PHE A 283 -13.19 -1.79 -6.34
N ALA A 284 -11.93 -1.34 -6.43
CA ALA A 284 -10.84 -2.19 -6.90
C ALA A 284 -10.54 -3.35 -5.95
N GLU A 285 -10.59 -3.15 -4.64
CA GLU A 285 -10.36 -4.19 -3.62
C GLU A 285 -11.48 -5.23 -3.59
N VAL A 286 -12.70 -4.79 -3.30
CA VAL A 286 -13.80 -5.68 -2.95
C VAL A 286 -14.53 -6.17 -4.19
N VAL A 287 -14.80 -5.30 -5.16
CA VAL A 287 -15.57 -5.67 -6.35
C VAL A 287 -14.70 -6.40 -7.36
N LEU A 288 -13.45 -5.97 -7.56
CA LEU A 288 -12.55 -6.57 -8.55
C LEU A 288 -11.60 -7.59 -7.93
N GLY A 289 -10.69 -7.18 -7.05
CA GLY A 289 -9.64 -8.04 -6.51
C GLY A 289 -10.18 -9.30 -5.85
N ALA A 290 -11.09 -9.14 -4.88
CA ALA A 290 -11.70 -10.24 -4.17
C ALA A 290 -12.53 -11.16 -5.08
N SER A 291 -13.35 -10.58 -5.96
CA SER A 291 -14.23 -11.34 -6.88
C SER A 291 -13.48 -12.04 -8.01
N ILE A 292 -12.24 -11.65 -8.30
CA ILE A 292 -11.36 -12.40 -9.21
C ILE A 292 -10.71 -13.55 -8.45
N VAL A 293 -10.05 -13.25 -7.34
CA VAL A 293 -9.11 -14.19 -6.71
C VAL A 293 -9.82 -15.27 -5.90
N ILE A 294 -10.80 -14.89 -5.06
CA ILE A 294 -11.45 -15.84 -4.17
C ILE A 294 -12.31 -16.84 -4.96
N PRO A 295 -13.20 -16.42 -5.88
CA PRO A 295 -13.96 -17.36 -6.70
C PRO A 295 -13.06 -18.25 -7.58
N ALA A 296 -11.99 -17.71 -8.17
CA ALA A 296 -11.06 -18.52 -8.95
C ALA A 296 -10.39 -19.60 -8.09
N ALA A 297 -9.87 -19.22 -6.92
CA ALA A 297 -9.25 -20.19 -6.02
C ALA A 297 -10.26 -21.21 -5.48
N PHE A 298 -11.48 -20.78 -5.14
CA PHE A 298 -12.54 -21.65 -4.66
C PHE A 298 -12.93 -22.71 -5.68
N VAL A 299 -13.10 -22.30 -6.93
CA VAL A 299 -13.54 -23.19 -8.01
C VAL A 299 -12.45 -24.19 -8.42
N PHE A 300 -11.19 -23.80 -8.39
CA PHE A 300 -10.09 -24.66 -8.87
C PHE A 300 -9.38 -25.49 -7.80
N PHE A 301 -9.52 -25.15 -6.51
CA PHE A 301 -8.87 -25.83 -5.38
C PHE A 301 -9.85 -26.24 -4.27
N GLY A 302 -11.07 -25.69 -4.26
CA GLY A 302 -12.10 -26.02 -3.29
C GLY A 302 -12.09 -25.19 -1.99
N PRO A 303 -13.16 -25.29 -1.19
CA PRO A 303 -13.40 -24.47 0.00
C PRO A 303 -12.47 -24.76 1.19
N ILE A 304 -11.87 -25.94 1.22
CA ILE A 304 -10.97 -26.37 2.30
C ILE A 304 -9.55 -25.89 1.99
N GLU A 305 -9.04 -26.23 0.80
CA GLU A 305 -7.65 -25.93 0.43
C GLU A 305 -7.40 -24.41 0.29
N ILE A 306 -8.40 -23.61 -0.08
CA ILE A 306 -8.25 -22.16 -0.16
C ILE A 306 -7.80 -21.53 1.17
N LYS A 307 -8.22 -22.09 2.32
CA LYS A 307 -7.80 -21.61 3.64
C LYS A 307 -6.32 -21.90 3.89
N ASP A 308 -5.85 -23.08 3.51
CA ASP A 308 -4.45 -23.48 3.63
C ASP A 308 -3.56 -22.66 2.69
N ILE A 309 -4.06 -22.35 1.49
CA ILE A 309 -3.40 -21.45 0.54
C ILE A 309 -3.29 -20.04 1.14
N ALA A 310 -4.37 -19.49 1.70
CA ALA A 310 -4.34 -18.17 2.32
C ALA A 310 -3.35 -18.09 3.50
N GLN A 311 -3.23 -19.16 4.29
CA GLN A 311 -2.25 -19.23 5.39
C GLN A 311 -0.80 -19.22 4.92
N LYS A 312 -0.50 -19.63 3.68
CA LYS A 312 0.85 -19.54 3.08
C LYS A 312 1.23 -18.11 2.70
N GLY A 313 0.26 -17.19 2.65
CA GLY A 313 0.47 -15.75 2.48
C GLY A 313 0.16 -15.20 1.09
N ALA A 314 0.20 -13.86 0.99
CA ALA A 314 -0.22 -13.11 -0.20
C ALA A 314 0.56 -13.46 -1.48
N PHE A 315 1.85 -13.78 -1.35
CA PHE A 315 2.67 -14.14 -2.51
C PHE A 315 2.36 -15.54 -3.07
N ASP A 316 2.02 -16.51 -2.22
CA ASP A 316 1.61 -17.84 -2.70
C ASP A 316 0.28 -17.73 -3.45
N LEU A 317 -0.68 -16.96 -2.94
CA LEU A 317 -1.94 -16.71 -3.66
C LEU A 317 -1.69 -16.07 -5.04
N GLY A 318 -0.90 -15.00 -5.10
CA GLY A 318 -0.66 -14.24 -6.33
C GLY A 318 0.25 -14.89 -7.38
N PHE A 319 1.32 -15.56 -6.94
CA PHE A 319 2.40 -16.05 -7.81
C PHE A 319 2.43 -17.58 -7.95
N VAL A 320 1.63 -18.30 -7.15
CA VAL A 320 1.52 -19.77 -7.22
C VAL A 320 0.10 -20.16 -7.60
N THR A 321 -0.87 -19.78 -6.78
CA THR A 321 -2.26 -20.22 -6.92
C THR A 321 -2.94 -19.63 -8.15
N MET A 322 -2.87 -18.31 -8.34
CA MET A 322 -3.51 -17.66 -9.49
C MET A 322 -2.95 -18.12 -10.84
N PRO A 323 -1.63 -18.24 -11.05
CA PRO A 323 -1.09 -18.82 -12.29
C PRO A 323 -1.54 -20.25 -12.54
N LEU A 324 -1.68 -21.07 -11.49
CA LEU A 324 -2.19 -22.45 -11.63
C LEU A 324 -3.69 -22.47 -11.99
N ALA A 325 -4.50 -21.60 -11.38
CA ALA A 325 -5.91 -21.44 -11.73
C ALA A 325 -6.07 -20.97 -13.19
N LEU A 326 -5.32 -19.94 -13.59
CA LEU A 326 -5.39 -19.37 -14.93
C LEU A 326 -4.82 -20.29 -16.02
N GLN A 327 -4.00 -21.27 -15.67
CA GLN A 327 -3.55 -22.31 -16.60
C GLN A 327 -4.64 -23.32 -16.96
N LYS A 328 -5.64 -23.51 -16.09
CA LYS A 328 -6.77 -24.42 -16.33
C LYS A 328 -7.83 -23.84 -17.28
N ILE A 329 -7.70 -22.57 -17.69
CA ILE A 329 -8.65 -21.90 -18.59
C ILE A 329 -8.06 -21.73 -20.01
N SER A 330 -8.92 -21.75 -21.02
CA SER A 330 -8.54 -21.43 -22.41
C SER A 330 -7.92 -20.03 -22.51
N PHE A 331 -6.96 -19.85 -23.43
CA PHE A 331 -6.15 -18.63 -23.56
C PHE A 331 -5.35 -18.26 -22.29
N SER A 332 -4.89 -19.28 -21.55
CA SER A 332 -4.17 -19.13 -20.27
C SER A 332 -3.00 -18.15 -20.30
N ARG A 333 -2.21 -18.12 -21.38
CA ARG A 333 -1.08 -17.17 -21.54
C ARG A 333 -1.54 -15.71 -21.48
N PHE A 334 -2.63 -15.39 -22.19
CA PHE A 334 -3.18 -14.04 -22.23
C PHE A 334 -3.74 -13.62 -20.87
N PHE A 335 -4.54 -14.47 -20.22
CA PHE A 335 -5.10 -14.15 -18.90
C PHE A 335 -4.02 -14.11 -17.80
N SER A 336 -3.01 -14.98 -17.86
CA SER A 336 -1.86 -14.91 -16.94
C SER A 336 -1.06 -13.63 -17.15
N PHE A 337 -0.86 -13.20 -18.40
CA PHE A 337 -0.25 -11.90 -18.69
C PHE A 337 -1.09 -10.74 -18.14
N LEU A 338 -2.41 -10.74 -18.39
CA LEU A 338 -3.33 -9.72 -17.86
C LEU A 338 -3.29 -9.63 -16.34
N TRP A 339 -3.23 -10.77 -15.64
CA TRP A 339 -3.11 -10.81 -14.18
C TRP A 339 -1.84 -10.11 -13.71
N PHE A 340 -0.69 -10.47 -14.27
CA PHE A 340 0.57 -9.92 -13.81
C PHE A 340 0.83 -8.48 -14.26
N ILE A 341 0.36 -8.07 -15.45
CA ILE A 341 0.46 -6.66 -15.86
C ILE A 341 -0.49 -5.78 -15.04
N LEU A 342 -1.66 -6.29 -14.65
CA LEU A 342 -2.55 -5.62 -13.70
C LEU A 342 -1.83 -5.39 -12.36
N LEU A 343 -1.19 -6.43 -11.81
CA LEU A 343 -0.43 -6.31 -10.57
C LEU A 343 0.77 -5.36 -10.72
N PHE A 344 1.43 -5.34 -11.87
CA PHE A 344 2.51 -4.39 -12.17
C PHE A 344 2.02 -2.95 -12.20
N LEU A 345 0.91 -2.66 -12.89
CA LEU A 345 0.34 -1.31 -12.94
C LEU A 345 -0.12 -0.82 -11.56
N ALA A 346 -0.73 -1.73 -10.76
CA ALA A 346 -1.11 -1.46 -9.38
C ALA A 346 0.14 -1.17 -8.51
N GLY A 347 1.18 -2.01 -8.66
CA GLY A 347 2.46 -1.82 -7.99
C GLY A 347 3.12 -0.48 -8.36
N LEU A 348 3.22 -0.18 -9.65
CA LEU A 348 3.88 1.00 -10.19
C LEU A 348 3.21 2.31 -9.75
N THR A 349 1.88 2.37 -9.76
CA THR A 349 1.16 3.56 -9.29
C THR A 349 1.32 3.80 -7.79
N SER A 350 1.43 2.72 -7.00
CA SER A 350 1.73 2.79 -5.57
C SER A 350 3.18 3.19 -5.28
N SER A 351 4.17 2.58 -5.93
CA SER A 351 5.60 2.83 -5.65
C SER A 351 6.05 4.24 -6.01
N VAL A 352 5.56 4.83 -7.11
CA VAL A 352 5.84 6.24 -7.43
C VAL A 352 5.29 7.18 -6.35
N SER A 353 4.20 6.81 -5.68
CA SER A 353 3.62 7.58 -4.59
C SER A 353 4.45 7.52 -3.32
N LEU A 354 5.00 6.35 -3.00
CA LEU A 354 5.87 6.13 -1.84
C LEU A 354 7.19 6.90 -1.94
N ALA A 355 7.69 7.15 -3.16
CA ALA A 355 8.88 7.95 -3.39
C ALA A 355 8.67 9.45 -3.14
N GLN A 356 7.44 9.96 -3.37
CA GLN A 356 7.16 11.38 -3.40
C GLN A 356 7.43 12.10 -2.06
N PRO A 357 7.06 11.58 -0.88
CA PRO A 357 7.34 12.25 0.40
C PRO A 357 8.82 12.57 0.61
N ALA A 358 9.72 11.62 0.32
CA ALA A 358 11.16 11.85 0.47
C ALA A 358 11.70 12.90 -0.53
N ILE A 359 11.19 12.90 -1.77
CA ILE A 359 11.55 13.89 -2.79
C ILE A 359 11.04 15.28 -2.39
N SER A 360 9.77 15.39 -1.99
CA SER A 360 9.14 16.64 -1.53
C SER A 360 9.86 17.23 -0.32
N PHE A 361 10.34 16.40 0.61
CA PHE A 361 11.13 16.87 1.75
C PHE A 361 12.42 17.58 1.29
N LEU A 362 13.14 17.00 0.33
CA LEU A 362 14.35 17.62 -0.22
C LEU A 362 14.05 18.90 -1.00
N GLU A 363 12.93 18.93 -1.75
CA GLU A 363 12.49 20.11 -2.49
C GLU A 363 12.10 21.27 -1.56
N ASP A 364 11.23 21.00 -0.58
CA ASP A 364 10.59 22.04 0.24
C ASP A 364 11.47 22.52 1.39
N GLU A 365 12.19 21.61 2.05
CA GLU A 365 12.95 21.91 3.26
C GLU A 365 14.40 22.30 2.94
N PHE A 366 14.94 21.86 1.80
CA PHE A 366 16.30 22.15 1.37
C PHE A 366 16.41 22.97 0.08
N ASP A 367 15.30 23.37 -0.57
CA ASP A 367 15.30 24.12 -1.84
C ASP A 367 16.16 23.44 -2.94
N ILE A 368 16.23 22.10 -2.88
CA ILE A 368 16.93 21.29 -3.87
C ILE A 368 16.03 21.17 -5.10
N GLY A 369 16.56 21.47 -6.28
CA GLY A 369 15.78 21.30 -7.51
C GLY A 369 15.40 19.83 -7.76
N ARG A 370 14.18 19.60 -8.26
CA ARG A 370 13.59 18.27 -8.52
C ARG A 370 14.55 17.21 -9.05
N LYS A 371 15.21 17.52 -10.17
CA LYS A 371 16.14 16.58 -10.83
C LYS A 371 17.26 16.13 -9.90
N ARG A 372 17.74 17.01 -9.02
CA ARG A 372 18.77 16.68 -8.03
C ARG A 372 18.16 15.89 -6.86
N ALA A 373 16.98 16.27 -6.37
CA ALA A 373 16.27 15.54 -5.32
C ALA A 373 15.99 14.09 -5.74
N VAL A 374 15.48 13.88 -6.96
CA VAL A 374 15.22 12.55 -7.55
C VAL A 374 16.51 11.75 -7.72
N LYS A 375 17.62 12.35 -8.17
CA LYS A 375 18.91 11.65 -8.26
C LYS A 375 19.44 11.21 -6.89
N ILE A 376 19.32 12.06 -5.87
CA ILE A 376 19.71 11.73 -4.49
C ILE A 376 18.85 10.57 -3.98
N PHE A 377 17.53 10.67 -4.15
CA PHE A 377 16.59 9.62 -3.78
C PHE A 377 16.91 8.30 -4.49
N ALA A 378 17.10 8.33 -5.81
CA ALA A 378 17.43 7.16 -6.62
C ALA A 378 18.75 6.50 -6.17
N PHE A 379 19.80 7.29 -5.94
CA PHE A 379 21.07 6.77 -5.47
C PHE A 379 20.93 6.08 -4.11
N ILE A 380 20.31 6.74 -3.13
CA ILE A 380 20.16 6.20 -1.78
C ILE A 380 19.27 4.95 -1.81
N THR A 381 18.09 5.04 -2.42
CA THR A 381 17.13 3.93 -2.43
C THR A 381 17.61 2.73 -3.23
N PHE A 382 18.41 2.93 -4.28
CA PHE A 382 19.02 1.82 -5.01
C PHE A 382 19.82 0.90 -4.07
N PHE A 383 20.65 1.46 -3.18
CA PHE A 383 21.39 0.66 -2.20
C PHE A 383 20.48 0.11 -1.10
N LEU A 384 19.50 0.88 -0.64
CA LEU A 384 18.58 0.44 0.40
C LEU A 384 17.67 -0.71 -0.05
N CYS A 385 17.39 -0.85 -1.36
CA CYS A 385 16.65 -1.99 -1.92
C CYS A 385 17.43 -3.32 -1.88
N GLN A 386 18.77 -3.28 -1.87
CA GLN A 386 19.60 -4.48 -2.03
C GLN A 386 19.40 -5.55 -0.94
N PRO A 387 19.28 -5.20 0.36
CA PRO A 387 18.95 -6.17 1.39
C PRO A 387 17.63 -6.92 1.14
N SER A 388 16.58 -6.24 0.65
CA SER A 388 15.30 -6.87 0.31
C SER A 388 15.43 -7.92 -0.80
N ILE A 389 16.40 -7.73 -1.70
CA ILE A 389 16.69 -8.61 -2.83
C ILE A 389 17.51 -9.83 -2.38
N PHE A 390 18.70 -9.58 -1.82
CA PHE A 390 19.67 -10.64 -1.55
C PHE A 390 19.45 -11.36 -0.21
N LEU A 391 18.68 -10.77 0.72
CA LEU A 391 18.37 -11.36 2.02
C LEU A 391 16.89 -11.73 2.16
N LEU A 392 16.19 -11.93 1.04
CA LEU A 392 14.78 -12.29 1.01
C LEU A 392 14.49 -13.55 1.86
N SER A 393 15.29 -14.61 1.71
CA SER A 393 15.16 -15.86 2.49
C SER A 393 15.43 -15.72 3.98
N LYS A 394 16.02 -14.59 4.40
CA LYS A 394 16.33 -14.30 5.81
C LYS A 394 15.20 -13.58 6.53
N GLY A 395 14.09 -13.30 5.86
CA GLY A 395 12.91 -12.66 6.44
C GLY A 395 12.99 -11.13 6.52
N VAL A 396 13.95 -10.51 5.82
CA VAL A 396 14.16 -9.05 5.84
C VAL A 396 12.92 -8.29 5.35
N VAL A 397 12.29 -8.75 4.27
CA VAL A 397 11.09 -8.11 3.73
C VAL A 397 9.94 -8.11 4.74
N ASN A 398 9.77 -9.20 5.49
CA ASN A 398 8.71 -9.29 6.51
C ASN A 398 8.95 -8.32 7.68
N ASP A 399 10.22 -8.12 8.09
CA ASP A 399 10.54 -7.16 9.15
C ASP A 399 10.37 -5.71 8.68
N LEU A 400 10.74 -5.41 7.43
CA LEU A 400 10.50 -4.10 6.82
C LEU A 400 8.99 -3.79 6.69
N ASP A 401 8.20 -4.75 6.22
CA ASP A 401 6.74 -4.63 6.11
C ASP A 401 6.08 -4.45 7.48
N PHE A 402 6.56 -5.13 8.52
CA PHE A 402 6.09 -4.92 9.88
C PHE A 402 6.32 -3.48 10.37
N TRP A 403 7.54 -2.96 10.25
CA TRP A 403 7.84 -1.61 10.73
C TRP A 403 7.20 -0.52 9.86
N GLY A 404 7.31 -0.63 8.54
CA GLY A 404 6.78 0.36 7.59
C GLY A 404 5.29 0.22 7.34
N GLY A 405 4.88 -0.93 6.78
CA GLY A 405 3.51 -1.22 6.30
C GLY A 405 2.52 -1.72 7.35
N THR A 406 2.90 -1.78 8.63
CA THR A 406 1.98 -2.14 9.72
C THR A 406 2.09 -1.18 10.91
N PHE A 407 3.26 -1.05 11.54
CA PHE A 407 3.41 -0.26 12.76
C PHE A 407 3.40 1.25 12.50
N CYS A 408 4.22 1.74 11.56
CA CYS A 408 4.30 3.17 11.24
C CYS A 408 2.96 3.72 10.74
N LEU A 409 2.19 2.93 9.98
CA LEU A 409 0.85 3.29 9.50
C LEU A 409 -0.09 3.71 10.64
N VAL A 410 -0.26 2.81 11.62
CA VAL A 410 -1.16 3.05 12.75
C VAL A 410 -0.64 4.18 13.63
N LEU A 411 0.68 4.20 13.89
CA LEU A 411 1.29 5.22 14.74
C LEU A 411 1.12 6.62 14.16
N PHE A 412 1.41 6.79 12.87
CA PHE A 412 1.28 8.09 12.20
C PHE A 412 -0.17 8.51 12.02
N GLY A 413 -1.07 7.59 11.63
CA GLY A 413 -2.51 7.85 11.60
C GLY A 413 -3.08 8.31 12.95
N THR A 414 -2.57 7.73 14.05
CA THR A 414 -2.93 8.16 15.41
C THR A 414 -2.45 9.59 15.69
N ILE A 415 -1.18 9.89 15.38
CA ILE A 415 -0.57 11.20 15.61
C ILE A 415 -1.30 12.28 14.81
N GLU A 416 -1.51 12.08 13.52
CA GLU A 416 -2.14 13.09 12.67
C GLU A 416 -3.61 13.33 13.04
N THR A 417 -4.34 12.28 13.43
CA THR A 417 -5.72 12.42 13.91
C THR A 417 -5.78 13.26 15.18
N ILE A 418 -4.90 12.99 16.15
CA ILE A 418 -4.83 13.78 17.40
C ILE A 418 -4.45 15.23 17.08
N LEU A 419 -3.46 15.44 16.20
CA LEU A 419 -3.05 16.79 15.81
C LEU A 419 -4.17 17.54 15.11
N PHE A 420 -4.89 16.90 14.21
CA PHE A 420 -5.98 17.50 13.47
C PHE A 420 -7.19 17.82 14.36
N ALA A 421 -7.67 16.83 15.12
CA ALA A 421 -8.91 16.95 15.87
C ALA A 421 -8.77 17.70 17.20
N TRP A 422 -7.66 17.51 17.91
CA TRP A 422 -7.50 18.02 19.29
C TRP A 422 -6.56 19.21 19.39
N VAL A 423 -5.44 19.21 18.65
CA VAL A 423 -4.43 20.28 18.74
C VAL A 423 -4.77 21.46 17.83
N PHE A 424 -4.95 21.21 16.53
CA PHE A 424 -5.42 22.22 15.57
C PHE A 424 -6.85 22.66 15.89
N GLY A 425 -7.62 21.72 16.45
CA GLY A 425 -8.94 21.95 17.01
C GLY A 425 -10.05 21.66 15.99
N MET A 426 -10.97 20.77 16.37
CA MET A 426 -12.02 20.25 15.48
C MET A 426 -12.87 21.33 14.79
N GLU A 427 -13.10 22.49 15.42
CA GLU A 427 -13.86 23.59 14.79
C GLU A 427 -13.12 24.20 13.60
N ARG A 428 -11.84 24.53 13.77
CA ARG A 428 -10.98 25.02 12.67
C ARG A 428 -10.78 23.95 11.62
N ALA A 429 -10.53 22.72 12.06
CA ALA A 429 -10.36 21.56 11.20
C ALA A 429 -11.59 21.33 10.30
N TRP A 430 -12.79 21.45 10.87
CA TRP A 430 -14.05 21.30 10.13
C TRP A 430 -14.28 22.41 9.09
N ILE A 431 -13.96 23.66 9.44
CA ILE A 431 -14.02 24.79 8.50
C ILE A 431 -13.04 24.58 7.35
N GLU A 432 -11.79 24.22 7.66
CA GLU A 432 -10.76 23.98 6.64
C GLU A 432 -11.19 22.83 5.71
N MET A 433 -11.68 21.72 6.26
CA MET A 433 -12.18 20.57 5.48
C MET A 433 -13.32 20.92 4.52
N HIS A 434 -14.17 21.91 4.86
CA HIS A 434 -15.28 22.36 4.01
C HIS A 434 -14.93 23.55 3.10
N HIS A 435 -13.75 24.14 3.25
CA HIS A 435 -13.33 25.24 2.40
C HIS A 435 -13.13 24.74 0.96
N GLY A 436 -13.89 25.27 0.00
CA GLY A 436 -13.86 24.82 -1.39
C GLY A 436 -14.41 23.41 -1.61
N ALA A 437 -15.13 22.84 -0.64
CA ALA A 437 -15.69 21.50 -0.74
C ALA A 437 -16.94 21.45 -1.62
N ASP A 438 -17.05 20.43 -2.46
CA ASP A 438 -18.23 20.22 -3.31
C ASP A 438 -19.34 19.43 -2.63
N ILE A 439 -19.02 18.79 -1.50
CA ILE A 439 -19.97 18.10 -0.65
C ILE A 439 -19.82 18.56 0.79
N ASN A 440 -20.93 18.59 1.52
CA ASN A 440 -20.90 18.73 2.96
C ASN A 440 -20.72 17.36 3.59
N ILE A 441 -19.66 17.20 4.38
CA ILE A 441 -19.42 15.96 5.11
C ILE A 441 -20.51 15.84 6.19
N PRO A 442 -21.17 14.67 6.31
CA PRO A 442 -22.23 14.49 7.29
C PRO A 442 -21.78 14.85 8.71
N ARG A 443 -22.58 15.65 9.43
CA ARG A 443 -22.19 16.23 10.72
C ARG A 443 -21.80 15.20 11.79
N PHE A 444 -22.32 13.97 11.72
CA PHE A 444 -21.93 12.90 12.63
C PHE A 444 -20.43 12.55 12.51
N TYR A 445 -19.82 12.71 11.32
CA TYR A 445 -18.39 12.49 11.14
C TYR A 445 -17.53 13.46 11.93
N LYS A 446 -18.05 14.64 12.29
CA LYS A 446 -17.37 15.55 13.22
C LYS A 446 -17.16 14.89 14.58
N PHE A 447 -18.14 14.12 15.07
CA PHE A 447 -18.03 13.34 16.29
C PHE A 447 -17.11 12.12 16.10
N VAL A 448 -17.22 11.43 14.97
CA VAL A 448 -16.37 10.28 14.63
C VAL A 448 -14.90 10.68 14.61
N ILE A 449 -14.52 11.69 13.81
CA ILE A 449 -13.15 12.22 13.71
C ILE A 449 -12.64 12.70 15.07
N LYS A 450 -13.49 13.37 15.86
CA LYS A 450 -13.06 13.95 17.13
C LYS A 450 -12.84 12.92 18.23
N TYR A 451 -13.64 11.84 18.28
CA TYR A 451 -13.61 10.93 19.44
C TYR A 451 -13.45 9.47 19.05
N ILE A 452 -14.21 8.99 18.06
CA ILE A 452 -14.25 7.56 17.72
C ILE A 452 -12.97 7.13 17.00
N THR A 453 -12.58 7.85 15.95
CA THR A 453 -11.36 7.59 15.20
C THR A 453 -10.14 7.56 16.12
N PRO A 454 -9.77 8.63 16.87
CA PRO A 454 -8.58 8.60 17.71
C PRO A 454 -8.62 7.50 18.78
N LEU A 455 -9.80 7.22 19.37
CA LEU A 455 -9.94 6.14 20.35
C LEU A 455 -9.64 4.76 19.74
N ILE A 456 -10.22 4.47 18.57
CA ILE A 456 -9.97 3.20 17.86
C ILE A 456 -8.49 3.06 17.52
N LEU A 457 -7.86 4.11 16.99
CA LEU A 457 -6.44 4.09 16.61
C LEU A 457 -5.54 3.85 17.83
N ILE A 458 -5.82 4.50 18.96
CA ILE A 458 -5.11 4.27 20.24
C ILE A 458 -5.29 2.83 20.71
N VAL A 459 -6.51 2.29 20.68
CA VAL A 459 -6.78 0.90 21.08
C VAL A 459 -6.04 -0.09 20.20
N ILE A 460 -6.03 0.12 18.87
CA ILE A 460 -5.27 -0.71 17.93
C ILE A 460 -3.78 -0.64 18.25
N LEU A 461 -3.23 0.55 18.47
CA LEU A 461 -1.81 0.74 18.78
C LEU A 461 -1.40 0.05 20.09
N ILE A 462 -2.20 0.20 21.15
CA ILE A 462 -2.01 -0.49 22.44
C ILE A 462 -2.07 -2.00 22.23
N THR A 463 -3.08 -2.48 21.50
CA THR A 463 -3.25 -3.91 21.24
C THR A 463 -2.09 -4.49 20.44
N TRP A 464 -1.52 -3.74 19.49
CA TRP A 464 -0.33 -4.15 18.76
C TRP A 464 0.91 -4.19 19.65
N ILE A 465 1.18 -3.14 20.44
CA ILE A 465 2.38 -3.07 21.29
C ILE A 465 2.37 -4.14 22.39
N PHE A 466 1.23 -4.36 23.03
CA PHE A 466 1.11 -5.29 24.14
C PHE A 466 0.64 -6.69 23.74
N GLY A 467 0.07 -6.85 22.55
CA GLY A 467 -0.41 -8.10 22.01
C GLY A 467 0.69 -9.10 21.70
N LYS A 468 0.32 -10.38 21.62
CA LYS A 468 1.24 -11.48 21.37
C LYS A 468 1.99 -11.30 20.04
N ASP A 469 1.30 -10.85 19.01
CA ASP A 469 1.85 -10.77 17.65
C ASP A 469 2.89 -9.64 17.54
N GLY A 470 2.57 -8.44 18.03
CA GLY A 470 3.52 -7.33 18.05
C GLY A 470 4.71 -7.60 18.99
N ARG A 471 4.51 -8.19 20.18
CA ARG A 471 5.63 -8.61 21.04
C ARG A 471 6.50 -9.67 20.36
N SER A 472 5.91 -10.63 19.66
CA SER A 472 6.67 -11.66 18.97
C SER A 472 7.51 -11.09 17.82
N ALA A 473 6.97 -10.11 17.10
CA ALA A 473 7.72 -9.36 16.08
C ALA A 473 8.84 -8.53 16.71
N ILE A 474 8.54 -7.71 17.73
CA ILE A 474 9.52 -6.83 18.40
C ILE A 474 10.67 -7.65 19.01
N PHE A 475 10.37 -8.76 19.69
CA PHE A 475 11.38 -9.60 20.35
C PHE A 475 11.92 -10.75 19.48
N LEU A 476 11.64 -10.76 18.17
CA LEU A 476 12.14 -11.76 17.21
C LEU A 476 11.84 -13.22 17.63
N ARG A 477 10.73 -13.46 18.32
CA ARG A 477 10.40 -14.79 18.87
C ARG A 477 10.14 -15.83 17.78
N ASN A 478 9.61 -15.40 16.64
CA ASN A 478 9.25 -16.25 15.51
C ASN A 478 10.36 -16.33 14.44
N VAL A 479 11.55 -15.78 14.73
CA VAL A 479 12.67 -15.73 13.77
C VAL A 479 13.70 -16.81 14.12
N PRO A 480 14.05 -17.70 13.16
CA PRO A 480 15.11 -18.68 13.34
C PRO A 480 16.41 -18.03 13.80
N SER A 481 17.12 -18.65 14.76
CA SER A 481 18.32 -18.07 15.38
C SER A 481 19.39 -17.66 14.36
N GLU A 482 19.56 -18.44 13.30
CA GLU A 482 20.45 -18.17 12.16
C GLU A 482 20.11 -16.89 11.38
N ASN A 483 18.84 -16.50 11.34
CA ASN A 483 18.37 -15.34 10.58
C ASN A 483 18.37 -14.06 11.43
N ARG A 484 18.48 -14.17 12.76
CA ARG A 484 18.37 -13.04 13.69
C ARG A 484 19.42 -11.95 13.43
N ILE A 485 20.65 -12.32 13.07
CA ILE A 485 21.72 -11.34 12.81
C ILE A 485 21.38 -10.42 11.62
N TYR A 486 20.78 -10.98 10.56
CA TYR A 486 20.35 -10.22 9.40
C TYR A 486 19.22 -9.25 9.75
N ILE A 487 18.22 -9.72 10.51
CA ILE A 487 17.11 -8.86 10.92
C ILE A 487 17.57 -7.76 11.90
N LEU A 488 18.44 -8.07 12.86
CA LEU A 488 19.02 -7.07 13.76
C LEU A 488 19.83 -6.03 12.99
N SER A 489 20.62 -6.44 12.00
CA SER A 489 21.36 -5.53 11.13
C SER A 489 20.43 -4.59 10.35
N MET A 490 19.31 -5.11 9.85
CA MET A 490 18.28 -4.30 9.19
C MET A 490 17.63 -3.31 10.16
N ARG A 491 17.34 -3.70 11.40
CA ARG A 491 16.79 -2.78 12.41
C ARG A 491 17.76 -1.66 12.78
N ILE A 492 19.06 -1.97 12.87
CA ILE A 492 20.09 -0.94 13.05
C ILE A 492 20.06 0.03 11.88
N LEU A 493 19.97 -0.46 10.64
CA LEU A 493 19.83 0.38 9.45
C LEU A 493 18.56 1.27 9.52
N LEU A 494 17.41 0.71 9.93
CA LEU A 494 16.17 1.47 10.11
C LEU A 494 16.32 2.58 11.15
N ILE A 495 16.97 2.30 12.28
CA ILE A 495 17.26 3.29 13.33
C ILE A 495 18.19 4.39 12.78
N ILE A 496 19.23 4.02 12.02
CA ILE A 496 20.13 4.98 11.38
C ILE A 496 19.35 5.88 10.42
N ILE A 497 18.50 5.32 9.56
CA ILE A 497 17.67 6.12 8.64
C ILE A 497 16.79 7.09 9.43
N PHE A 498 16.13 6.63 10.51
CA PHE A 498 15.29 7.47 11.34
C PHE A 498 16.07 8.61 12.00
N ILE A 499 17.26 8.33 12.55
CA ILE A 499 18.15 9.33 13.14
C ILE A 499 18.62 10.33 12.08
N VAL A 500 19.04 9.87 10.90
CA VAL A 500 19.46 10.73 9.79
C VAL A 500 18.32 11.66 9.37
N LEU A 501 17.09 11.16 9.23
CA LEU A 501 15.93 12.00 8.97
C LEU A 501 15.70 13.03 10.08
N GLY A 502 15.88 12.65 11.36
CA GLY A 502 15.84 13.59 12.49
C GLY A 502 16.89 14.69 12.43
N ILE A 503 18.12 14.35 12.04
CA ILE A 503 19.20 15.32 11.82
C ILE A 503 18.84 16.24 10.65
N LEU A 504 18.35 15.70 9.54
CA LEU A 504 17.93 16.49 8.38
C LEU A 504 16.79 17.47 8.73
N VAL A 505 15.79 17.04 9.49
CA VAL A 505 14.72 17.91 9.99
C VAL A 505 15.30 19.02 10.89
N ASN A 506 16.27 18.71 11.77
CA ASN A 506 16.93 19.74 12.57
C ASN A 506 17.67 20.76 11.70
N LEU A 507 18.45 20.29 10.72
CA LEU A 507 19.22 21.13 9.81
C LEU A 507 18.33 22.03 8.94
N ALA A 508 17.21 21.48 8.44
CA ALA A 508 16.21 22.24 7.69
C ALA A 508 15.67 23.43 8.50
N TRP A 509 15.30 23.20 9.77
CA TRP A 509 14.80 24.29 10.63
C TRP A 509 15.89 25.30 11.00
N LYS A 510 17.12 24.85 11.33
CA LYS A 510 18.24 25.78 11.56
C LYS A 510 18.50 26.67 10.36
N ARG A 511 18.42 26.12 9.14
CA ARG A 511 18.59 26.90 7.91
C ARG A 511 17.49 27.95 7.72
N ARG A 512 16.27 27.69 8.20
CA ARG A 512 15.16 28.67 8.16
C ARG A 512 15.34 29.77 9.18
N GLU A 513 15.82 29.46 10.39
CA GLU A 513 16.15 30.45 11.42
C GLU A 513 17.23 31.42 10.93
N VAL A 514 18.25 30.95 10.20
CA VAL A 514 19.29 31.81 9.61
C VAL A 514 18.79 32.70 8.46
N LYS A 515 17.68 32.33 7.80
CA LYS A 515 17.09 33.11 6.69
C LYS A 515 16.05 34.15 7.15
N ARG A 516 15.59 34.08 8.40
CA ARG A 516 14.72 35.07 9.03
C ARG A 516 15.56 36.11 9.74
#